data_AF-N1J6G5-F1
#
_entry.id   AF-N1J6G5-F1
#
_cell.length_a   1.000
_cell.length_b   1.000
_cell.length_c   1.000
_cell.angle_alpha   90.00
_cell.angle_beta   90.00
_cell.angle_gamma   90.00
#
_symmetry.space_group_name_H-M   'P 1'
#
loop_
_entity.id
_entity.type
_entity.pdbx_description
1 polymer ?
#
loop_
_entity_poly.entity_id
_entity_poly.type
_entity_poly.pdbx_seq_one_letter_code
_entity_poly.pdbx_strand_id
1 'polypeptide(L)'
;MSSSELAFSAKSDTLLNSEKPSDKQENLRQTRGKREVNRSLAISKALSKLLRHAAHDAGVQLDKEGYARLDDVLGWQRIKSLNVTFSDIQSVVSQNDKQRFSMKLNPTLPEHPDPQSTNCSDWLIRANQGHSIPVESSSLLTPITIDSGNVPDVIIHGTYFAFYNLIMETGGLSRMNREHIHFSTESVGENHQKAISGMRNDSQILIYVDINSSLADGMKWWLSSNGVALTEGNENGLLPVKYFKKVMGRRERDVGILWENGIEVSKLPESLASRKPPVGKKLPKKTGPQRNNQQRNIPKTDD
;
A
#
# COMPACT_ATOMS: atom_id res chain seq x y z
N MET A 1 81.80 15.36 -30.65
CA MET A 1 81.83 14.57 -29.40
C MET A 1 81.27 15.42 -28.28
N SER A 2 79.98 15.26 -27.99
CA SER A 2 79.33 15.31 -26.67
C SER A 2 77.84 15.43 -26.96
N SER A 3 77.13 14.35 -26.67
CA SER A 3 75.73 14.12 -27.05
C SER A 3 74.78 14.88 -26.15
N SER A 4 73.78 15.50 -26.80
CA SER A 4 72.51 15.89 -26.23
C SER A 4 71.73 14.67 -25.73
N GLU A 5 71.20 14.72 -24.51
CA GLU A 5 70.11 13.85 -24.09
C GLU A 5 69.06 14.63 -23.30
N LEU A 6 67.82 14.25 -23.56
CA LEU A 6 66.57 14.96 -23.32
C LEU A 6 66.00 14.74 -21.92
N ALA A 7 65.31 15.80 -21.46
CA ALA A 7 64.07 15.80 -20.69
C ALA A 7 64.01 15.16 -19.28
N PHE A 8 63.72 15.99 -18.27
CA PHE A 8 62.51 15.80 -17.45
C PHE A 8 62.09 17.11 -16.76
N SER A 9 60.92 17.63 -17.13
CA SER A 9 60.24 18.74 -16.45
C SER A 9 59.19 18.13 -15.52
N ALA A 10 59.47 18.12 -14.21
CA ALA A 10 58.50 17.75 -13.20
C ALA A 10 57.83 19.01 -12.65
N LYS A 11 56.59 19.21 -13.08
CA LYS A 11 55.65 20.18 -12.53
C LYS A 11 55.30 19.77 -11.10
N SER A 12 55.30 20.75 -10.20
CA SER A 12 54.80 20.64 -8.84
C SER A 12 53.29 20.39 -8.83
N ASP A 13 52.90 19.19 -8.41
CA ASP A 13 51.52 18.80 -8.16
C ASP A 13 50.91 19.66 -7.06
N THR A 14 49.95 20.50 -7.44
CA THR A 14 49.06 21.20 -6.51
C THR A 14 48.00 20.21 -6.05
N LEU A 15 48.28 19.47 -4.98
CA LEU A 15 47.29 18.63 -4.31
C LEU A 15 46.23 19.53 -3.67
N LEU A 16 45.02 19.48 -4.23
CA LEU A 16 43.78 19.94 -3.60
C LEU A 16 43.59 19.19 -2.28
N ASN A 17 43.90 19.87 -1.18
CA ASN A 17 43.68 19.37 0.17
C ASN A 17 42.16 19.38 0.44
N SER A 18 41.51 18.22 0.32
CA SER A 18 40.14 18.04 0.80
C SER A 18 40.19 17.76 2.30
N GLU A 19 40.08 18.82 3.10
CA GLU A 19 39.98 18.70 4.55
C GLU A 19 38.75 17.84 4.91
N LYS A 20 38.99 16.72 5.60
CA LYS A 20 37.90 15.91 6.17
C LYS A 20 37.12 16.77 7.18
N PRO A 21 35.77 16.76 7.14
CA PRO A 21 34.95 17.54 8.06
C PRO A 21 35.29 17.13 9.51
N SER A 22 35.43 18.10 10.42
CA SER A 22 35.71 17.80 11.83
C SER A 22 34.54 17.05 12.50
N ASP A 23 34.82 16.27 13.54
CA ASP A 23 33.83 15.49 14.32
C ASP A 23 32.61 16.32 14.81
N LYS A 24 32.79 17.64 14.97
CA LYS A 24 31.69 18.57 15.30
C LYS A 24 30.77 18.80 14.11
N GLN A 25 31.31 18.94 12.89
CA GLN A 25 30.51 19.12 11.67
C GLN A 25 29.75 17.84 11.32
N GLU A 26 30.34 16.67 11.58
CA GLU A 26 29.68 15.37 11.34
C GLU A 26 28.53 15.13 12.32
N ASN A 27 28.74 15.40 13.63
CA ASN A 27 27.66 15.36 14.63
C ASN A 27 26.52 16.35 14.35
N LEU A 28 26.83 17.56 13.89
CA LEU A 28 25.82 18.55 13.49
C LEU A 28 25.01 18.08 12.27
N ARG A 29 25.64 17.42 11.29
CA ARG A 29 24.94 16.83 10.13
C ARG A 29 24.03 15.67 10.54
N GLN A 30 24.50 14.76 11.40
CA GLN A 30 23.70 13.63 11.89
C GLN A 30 22.50 14.08 12.73
N THR A 31 22.70 15.04 13.64
CA THR A 31 21.61 15.58 14.47
C THR A 31 20.59 16.36 13.64
N ARG A 32 21.03 17.11 12.63
CA ARG A 32 20.15 17.82 11.69
C ARG A 32 19.33 16.84 10.84
N GLY A 33 19.95 15.79 10.30
CA GLY A 33 19.25 14.74 9.55
C GLY A 33 18.20 13.99 10.39
N LYS A 34 18.53 13.66 11.65
CA LYS A 34 17.58 13.03 12.58
C LYS A 34 16.38 13.93 12.88
N ARG A 35 16.60 15.24 13.03
CA ARG A 35 15.53 16.23 13.26
C ARG A 35 14.62 16.40 12.04
N GLU A 36 15.21 16.38 10.84
CA GLU A 36 14.49 16.47 9.56
C GLU A 36 13.61 15.24 9.31
N VAL A 37 14.14 14.03 9.52
CA VAL A 37 13.36 12.77 9.44
C VAL A 37 12.19 12.78 10.42
N ASN A 38 12.41 13.25 11.65
CA ASN A 38 11.35 13.37 12.65
C ASN A 38 10.27 14.39 12.25
N ARG A 39 10.67 15.50 11.63
CA ARG A 39 9.75 16.53 11.10
C ARG A 39 8.91 15.96 9.96
N SER A 40 9.51 15.35 8.95
CA SER A 40 8.80 14.74 7.81
C SER A 40 7.82 13.66 8.26
N LEU A 41 8.20 12.86 9.27
CA LEU A 41 7.30 11.88 9.88
C LEU A 41 6.11 12.52 10.59
N ALA A 42 6.31 13.63 11.32
CA ALA A 42 5.24 14.36 11.98
C ALA A 42 4.25 14.95 10.98
N ILE A 43 4.74 15.55 9.89
CA ILE A 43 3.93 16.08 8.79
C ILE A 43 3.14 14.95 8.13
N SER A 44 3.80 13.84 7.77
CA SER A 44 3.17 12.67 7.17
C SER A 44 2.05 12.08 8.05
N LYS A 45 2.25 12.04 9.37
CA LYS A 45 1.21 11.61 10.33
C LYS A 45 0.04 12.60 10.40
N ALA A 46 0.31 13.90 10.40
CA ALA A 46 -0.73 14.93 10.42
C ALA A 46 -1.58 14.90 9.14
N LEU A 47 -0.94 14.85 7.97
CA LEU A 47 -1.61 14.70 6.66
C LEU A 47 -2.44 13.43 6.60
N SER A 48 -1.88 12.29 7.04
CA SER A 48 -2.62 11.02 7.09
C SER A 48 -3.85 11.14 7.98
N LYS A 49 -3.75 11.80 9.15
CA LYS A 49 -4.89 11.97 10.05
C LYS A 49 -5.97 12.83 9.40
N LEU A 50 -5.60 13.96 8.81
CA LEU A 50 -6.55 14.87 8.17
C LEU A 50 -7.25 14.19 6.99
N LEU A 51 -6.48 13.81 5.98
CA LEU A 51 -7.00 13.35 4.69
C LEU A 51 -7.77 12.04 4.78
N ARG A 52 -7.48 11.18 5.79
CA ARG A 52 -8.16 9.88 5.93
C ARG A 52 -9.33 9.89 6.90
N HIS A 53 -9.30 10.75 7.92
CA HIS A 53 -10.18 10.59 9.08
C HIS A 53 -10.86 11.89 9.51
N ALA A 54 -10.21 13.04 9.38
CA ALA A 54 -10.64 14.27 10.04
C ALA A 54 -10.98 15.41 9.07
N ALA A 55 -11.02 15.18 7.75
CA ALA A 55 -11.26 16.24 6.77
C ALA A 55 -12.61 16.94 7.00
N HIS A 56 -13.69 16.17 7.16
CA HIS A 56 -15.02 16.68 7.46
C HIS A 56 -15.04 17.52 8.76
N ASP A 57 -14.52 16.97 9.86
CA ASP A 57 -14.47 17.67 11.16
C ASP A 57 -13.58 18.93 11.13
N ALA A 58 -12.60 18.97 10.23
CA ALA A 58 -11.70 20.09 10.01
C ALA A 58 -12.26 21.15 9.04
N GLY A 59 -13.45 20.93 8.46
CA GLY A 59 -14.02 21.80 7.42
C GLY A 59 -13.26 21.74 6.08
N VAL A 60 -12.40 20.74 5.89
CA VAL A 60 -11.65 20.53 4.65
C VAL A 60 -12.49 19.67 3.71
N GLN A 61 -12.85 20.25 2.57
CA GLN A 61 -13.64 19.55 1.57
C GLN A 61 -12.75 18.62 0.75
N LEU A 62 -13.18 17.37 0.63
CA LEU A 62 -12.61 16.39 -0.27
C LEU A 62 -13.49 16.29 -1.50
N ASP A 63 -12.89 16.34 -2.68
CA ASP A 63 -13.60 15.99 -3.90
C ASP A 63 -13.88 14.48 -3.97
N LYS A 64 -14.59 14.05 -5.02
CA LYS A 64 -14.88 12.64 -5.29
C LYS A 64 -13.60 11.78 -5.34
N GLU A 65 -12.49 12.31 -5.83
CA GLU A 65 -11.23 11.58 -5.90
C GLU A 65 -10.45 11.60 -4.57
N GLY A 66 -10.95 12.28 -3.53
CA GLY A 66 -10.28 12.43 -2.24
C GLY A 66 -9.25 13.53 -2.17
N TYR A 67 -9.19 14.39 -3.18
CA TYR A 67 -8.31 15.54 -3.19
C TYR A 67 -8.93 16.70 -2.41
N ALA A 68 -8.10 17.31 -1.58
CA ALA A 68 -8.36 18.58 -0.92
C ALA A 68 -7.52 19.68 -1.54
N ARG A 69 -7.95 20.94 -1.46
CA ARG A 69 -7.05 22.06 -1.74
C ARG A 69 -5.92 22.11 -0.71
N LEU A 70 -4.69 22.31 -1.17
CA LEU A 70 -3.52 22.26 -0.29
C LEU A 70 -3.51 23.44 0.70
N ASP A 71 -4.00 24.62 0.31
CA ASP A 71 -4.14 25.76 1.22
C ASP A 71 -5.11 25.48 2.38
N ASP A 72 -6.26 24.86 2.11
CA ASP A 72 -7.20 24.42 3.16
C ASP A 72 -6.55 23.40 4.12
N VAL A 73 -5.80 22.45 3.56
CA VAL A 73 -5.04 21.45 4.33
C VAL A 73 -3.99 22.10 5.23
N LEU A 74 -3.22 23.06 4.71
CA LEU A 74 -2.21 23.79 5.48
C LEU A 74 -2.85 24.73 6.52
N GLY A 75 -4.08 25.19 6.28
CA GLY A 75 -4.88 25.97 7.22
C GLY A 75 -5.30 25.20 8.47
N TRP A 76 -5.33 23.86 8.44
CA TRP A 76 -5.72 23.05 9.58
C TRP A 76 -4.76 23.22 10.76
N GLN A 77 -5.28 23.58 11.94
CA GLN A 77 -4.50 24.01 13.11
C GLN A 77 -3.32 23.08 13.47
N ARG A 78 -3.51 21.77 13.33
CA ARG A 78 -2.45 20.79 13.63
C ARG A 78 -1.32 20.81 12.61
N ILE A 79 -1.60 21.03 11.33
CA ILE A 79 -0.56 21.21 10.30
C ILE A 79 0.04 22.61 10.42
N LYS A 80 -0.79 23.64 10.62
CA LYS A 80 -0.35 25.02 10.84
C LYS A 80 0.66 25.13 12.00
N SER A 81 0.42 24.42 13.11
CA SER A 81 1.34 24.39 14.27
C SER A 81 2.72 23.82 13.98
N LEU A 82 2.89 23.09 12.88
CA LEU A 82 4.18 22.54 12.45
C LEU A 82 4.96 23.52 11.55
N ASN A 83 4.40 24.69 11.22
CA ASN A 83 4.97 25.67 10.27
C ASN A 83 5.39 25.00 8.96
N VAL A 84 4.47 24.25 8.36
CA VAL A 84 4.73 23.48 7.14
C VAL A 84 4.79 24.41 5.93
N THR A 85 5.83 24.26 5.12
CA THR A 85 6.01 24.97 3.85
C THR A 85 5.61 24.08 2.67
N PHE A 86 5.44 24.68 1.48
CA PHE A 86 5.23 23.92 0.25
C PHE A 86 6.37 22.91 0.00
N SER A 87 7.61 23.33 0.21
CA SER A 87 8.79 22.47 0.07
C SER A 87 8.74 21.25 1.01
N ASP A 88 8.33 21.45 2.28
CA ASP A 88 8.13 20.34 3.21
C ASP A 88 7.10 19.32 2.67
N ILE A 89 6.00 19.79 2.08
CA ILE A 89 4.97 18.92 1.48
C ILE A 89 5.53 18.17 0.27
N GLN A 90 6.21 18.87 -0.64
CA GLN A 90 6.82 18.27 -1.82
C GLN A 90 7.84 17.19 -1.43
N SER A 91 8.65 17.43 -0.39
CA SER A 91 9.54 16.41 0.18
C SER A 91 8.77 15.22 0.75
N VAL A 92 7.69 15.44 1.52
CA VAL A 92 6.88 14.36 2.11
C VAL A 92 6.14 13.52 1.06
N VAL A 93 5.80 14.10 -0.08
CA VAL A 93 5.17 13.39 -1.21
C VAL A 93 6.22 12.60 -2.00
N SER A 94 7.35 13.21 -2.33
CA SER A 94 8.42 12.60 -3.13
C SER A 94 9.23 11.52 -2.38
N GLN A 95 9.59 11.76 -1.12
CA GLN A 95 10.40 10.87 -0.29
C GLN A 95 9.59 9.78 0.41
N ASN A 96 8.33 9.59 0.02
CA ASN A 96 7.47 8.62 0.69
C ASN A 96 7.70 7.22 0.12
N ASP A 97 8.45 6.39 0.85
CA ASP A 97 8.65 4.97 0.53
C ASP A 97 7.36 4.18 0.28
N LYS A 98 6.22 4.71 0.75
CA LYS A 98 4.91 4.08 0.62
C LYS A 98 3.95 4.84 -0.29
N GLN A 99 4.41 5.84 -1.04
CA GLN A 99 3.60 6.68 -1.94
C GLN A 99 2.25 7.02 -1.29
N ARG A 100 2.28 7.57 -0.06
CA ARG A 100 1.06 7.71 0.76
C ARG A 100 0.15 8.84 0.31
N PHE A 101 0.70 9.78 -0.44
CA PHE A 101 0.04 11.00 -0.87
C PHE A 101 0.34 11.23 -2.34
N SER A 102 -0.60 11.85 -3.03
CA SER A 102 -0.43 12.33 -4.39
C SER A 102 -0.87 13.79 -4.46
N MET A 103 -0.17 14.56 -5.30
CA MET A 103 -0.49 15.94 -5.59
C MET A 103 -0.77 16.11 -7.08
N LYS A 104 -1.67 17.04 -7.42
CA LYS A 104 -1.92 17.48 -8.79
C LYS A 104 -2.22 18.97 -8.79
N LEU A 105 -2.05 19.62 -9.94
CA LEU A 105 -2.50 20.98 -10.12
C LEU A 105 -4.01 21.06 -9.98
N ASN A 106 -4.50 22.18 -9.44
CA ASN A 106 -5.92 22.43 -9.28
C ASN A 106 -6.54 22.79 -10.64
N PRO A 107 -7.35 21.90 -11.25
CA PRO A 107 -7.92 22.15 -12.57
C PRO A 107 -9.11 23.12 -12.53
N THR A 108 -9.60 23.49 -11.35
CA THR A 108 -10.76 24.38 -11.19
C THR A 108 -10.37 25.86 -11.18
N LEU A 109 -9.07 26.18 -11.29
CA LEU A 109 -8.62 27.56 -11.39
C LEU A 109 -8.90 28.12 -12.79
N PRO A 110 -9.28 29.42 -12.92
CA PRO A 110 -9.60 30.03 -14.21
C PRO A 110 -8.44 29.98 -15.22
N GLU A 111 -7.22 30.08 -14.72
CA GLU A 111 -5.99 29.89 -15.48
C GLU A 111 -5.36 28.56 -15.06
N HIS A 112 -4.85 27.81 -16.04
CA HIS A 112 -4.07 26.61 -15.74
C HIS A 112 -2.81 27.01 -14.97
N PRO A 113 -2.66 26.58 -13.71
CA PRO A 113 -1.51 26.98 -12.91
C PRO A 113 -0.21 26.42 -13.47
N ASP A 114 0.88 27.17 -13.32
CA ASP A 114 2.21 26.75 -13.72
C ASP A 114 2.58 25.44 -12.98
N PRO A 115 3.03 24.37 -13.67
CA PRO A 115 3.56 23.17 -13.04
C PRO A 115 4.71 23.40 -12.05
N GLN A 116 5.40 24.55 -12.13
CA GLN A 116 6.44 24.96 -11.19
C GLN A 116 5.94 25.90 -10.09
N SER A 117 4.62 26.15 -10.01
CA SER A 117 4.05 27.00 -8.98
C SER A 117 4.36 26.45 -7.59
N THR A 118 4.80 27.35 -6.71
CA THR A 118 4.99 27.06 -5.28
C THR A 118 3.84 27.58 -4.41
N ASN A 119 2.83 28.20 -5.04
CA ASN A 119 1.64 28.68 -4.35
C ASN A 119 0.73 27.51 -3.99
N CYS A 120 0.38 27.36 -2.73
CA CYS A 120 -0.40 26.21 -2.25
C CYS A 120 -1.83 26.16 -2.82
N SER A 121 -2.45 27.29 -3.17
CA SER A 121 -3.79 27.30 -3.78
C SER A 121 -3.87 26.60 -5.14
N ASP A 122 -2.73 26.49 -5.81
CA ASP A 122 -2.60 25.95 -7.16
C ASP A 122 -2.56 24.41 -7.16
N TRP A 123 -2.52 23.81 -5.97
CA TRP A 123 -2.34 22.39 -5.78
C TRP A 123 -3.48 21.75 -5.00
N LEU A 124 -3.78 20.54 -5.42
CA LEU A 124 -4.62 19.59 -4.73
C LEU A 124 -3.75 18.48 -4.15
N ILE A 125 -4.12 17.97 -2.97
CA ILE A 125 -3.46 16.84 -2.32
C ILE A 125 -4.47 15.80 -1.81
N ARG A 126 -4.15 14.51 -1.97
CA ARG A 126 -4.94 13.41 -1.39
C ARG A 126 -4.08 12.43 -0.63
N ALA A 127 -4.72 11.65 0.24
CA ALA A 127 -4.14 10.38 0.66
C ALA A 127 -4.43 9.31 -0.41
N ASN A 128 -3.47 8.44 -0.67
CA ASN A 128 -3.64 7.40 -1.70
C ASN A 128 -4.46 6.23 -1.18
N GLN A 129 -4.42 5.97 0.13
CA GLN A 129 -5.05 4.81 0.77
C GLN A 129 -5.46 5.11 2.21
N GLY A 130 -6.38 4.31 2.75
CA GLY A 130 -6.69 4.26 4.19
C GLY A 130 -7.73 5.25 4.69
N HIS A 131 -8.59 5.77 3.82
CA HIS A 131 -9.73 6.61 4.20
C HIS A 131 -10.71 5.82 5.08
N SER A 132 -11.14 6.42 6.19
CA SER A 132 -12.35 6.02 6.90
C SER A 132 -13.53 6.94 6.58
N ILE A 133 -13.26 8.06 5.91
CA ILE A 133 -14.26 8.93 5.29
C ILE A 133 -14.70 8.25 3.98
N PRO A 134 -16.01 8.25 3.62
CA PRO A 134 -16.46 7.80 2.32
C PRO A 134 -15.90 8.75 1.26
N VAL A 135 -14.71 8.43 0.79
CA VAL A 135 -14.08 9.05 -0.35
C VAL A 135 -14.20 8.04 -1.47
N GLU A 136 -14.75 8.46 -2.59
CA GLU A 136 -14.84 7.74 -3.88
C GLU A 136 -13.42 7.50 -4.48
N SER A 137 -12.42 7.24 -3.64
CA SER A 137 -11.08 6.74 -4.00
C SER A 137 -11.15 5.31 -4.56
N SER A 138 -12.24 4.60 -4.30
CA SER A 138 -12.66 3.37 -4.98
C SER A 138 -13.32 3.63 -6.35
N SER A 139 -13.34 4.87 -6.86
CA SER A 139 -14.13 5.21 -8.06
C SER A 139 -13.29 5.53 -9.29
N LEU A 140 -11.97 5.25 -9.22
CA LEU A 140 -11.10 5.06 -10.39
C LEU A 140 -10.70 3.59 -10.48
N LEU A 141 -11.70 2.72 -10.46
CA LEU A 141 -11.55 1.30 -10.68
C LEU A 141 -11.79 1.00 -12.15
N THR A 142 -10.71 0.75 -12.87
CA THR A 142 -10.80 0.28 -14.25
C THR A 142 -11.14 -1.21 -14.21
N PRO A 143 -12.25 -1.67 -14.83
CA PRO A 143 -12.56 -3.09 -14.90
C PRO A 143 -11.41 -3.85 -15.56
N ILE A 144 -11.01 -4.97 -14.95
CA ILE A 144 -10.07 -5.91 -15.56
C ILE A 144 -10.89 -6.91 -16.35
N THR A 145 -10.69 -6.95 -17.67
CA THR A 145 -11.37 -7.90 -18.55
C THR A 145 -10.37 -8.50 -19.53
N ILE A 146 -10.65 -9.71 -20.02
CA ILE A 146 -9.82 -10.37 -21.02
C ILE A 146 -9.77 -9.53 -22.30
N ASP A 147 -10.92 -9.00 -22.73
CA ASP A 147 -11.05 -8.21 -23.97
C ASP A 147 -10.29 -6.88 -23.94
N SER A 148 -10.16 -6.25 -22.76
CA SER A 148 -9.39 -5.01 -22.60
C SER A 148 -7.88 -5.21 -22.54
N GLY A 149 -7.39 -6.46 -22.52
CA GLY A 149 -5.95 -6.77 -22.51
C GLY A 149 -5.18 -6.19 -21.31
N ASN A 150 -5.89 -5.80 -20.24
CA ASN A 150 -5.33 -5.15 -19.05
C ASN A 150 -5.22 -6.11 -17.85
N VAL A 151 -5.26 -7.42 -18.12
CA VAL A 151 -5.12 -8.46 -17.09
C VAL A 151 -3.67 -8.50 -16.61
N PRO A 152 -3.39 -8.31 -15.32
CA PRO A 152 -2.02 -8.41 -14.79
C PRO A 152 -1.48 -9.84 -14.91
N ASP A 153 -0.19 -9.97 -15.26
CA ASP A 153 0.49 -11.27 -15.37
C ASP A 153 0.54 -12.03 -14.05
N VAL A 154 0.64 -11.28 -12.94
CA VAL A 154 0.82 -11.80 -11.59
C VAL A 154 -0.18 -11.15 -10.66
N ILE A 155 -0.87 -11.97 -9.86
CA ILE A 155 -1.79 -11.52 -8.81
C ILE A 155 -1.43 -12.25 -7.52
N ILE A 156 -1.03 -11.48 -6.50
CA ILE A 156 -0.54 -12.03 -5.23
C ILE A 156 -1.29 -11.43 -4.06
N HIS A 157 -1.75 -12.30 -3.15
CA HIS A 157 -2.25 -11.91 -1.85
C HIS A 157 -1.26 -12.28 -0.75
N GLY A 158 -0.93 -11.32 0.12
CA GLY A 158 -0.10 -11.54 1.30
C GLY A 158 -0.93 -11.78 2.56
N THR A 159 -0.67 -12.88 3.25
CA THR A 159 -1.31 -13.20 4.53
C THR A 159 -0.30 -13.66 5.59
N TYR A 160 -0.77 -14.04 6.77
CA TYR A 160 0.05 -14.48 7.90
C TYR A 160 -0.21 -15.96 8.19
N PHE A 161 0.77 -16.64 8.80
CA PHE A 161 0.64 -18.07 9.17
C PHE A 161 -0.63 -18.34 9.98
N ALA A 162 -0.96 -17.44 10.91
CA ALA A 162 -2.13 -17.52 11.79
C ALA A 162 -3.49 -17.59 11.04
N PHE A 163 -3.56 -17.12 9.79
CA PHE A 163 -4.80 -17.09 9.02
C PHE A 163 -4.87 -18.16 7.94
N TYR A 164 -3.77 -18.87 7.66
CA TYR A 164 -3.71 -19.81 6.54
C TYR A 164 -4.73 -20.94 6.68
N ASN A 165 -4.72 -21.64 7.81
CA ASN A 165 -5.66 -22.74 8.05
C ASN A 165 -7.11 -22.25 7.96
N LEU A 166 -7.40 -21.06 8.47
CA LEU A 166 -8.74 -20.48 8.34
C LEU A 166 -9.12 -20.23 6.88
N ILE A 167 -8.22 -19.66 6.07
CA ILE A 167 -8.45 -19.42 4.63
C ILE A 167 -8.79 -20.74 3.92
N MET A 168 -8.05 -21.81 4.21
CA MET A 168 -8.28 -23.13 3.64
C MET A 168 -9.60 -23.73 4.15
N GLU A 169 -9.89 -23.64 5.45
CA GLU A 169 -11.13 -24.13 6.08
C GLU A 169 -12.38 -23.41 5.57
N THR A 170 -12.30 -22.09 5.35
CA THR A 170 -13.41 -21.30 4.79
C THR A 170 -13.53 -21.39 3.28
N GLY A 171 -12.61 -22.12 2.62
CA GLY A 171 -12.64 -22.36 1.19
C GLY A 171 -12.16 -21.19 0.31
N GLY A 172 -11.47 -20.19 0.86
CA GLY A 172 -10.95 -19.08 0.07
C GLY A 172 -10.54 -17.82 0.84
N LEU A 173 -10.08 -16.81 0.10
CA LEU A 173 -9.81 -15.48 0.65
C LEU A 173 -11.13 -14.71 0.81
N SER A 174 -11.37 -14.10 1.97
CA SER A 174 -12.56 -13.29 2.22
C SER A 174 -12.25 -11.80 2.17
N ARG A 175 -13.21 -11.00 1.67
CA ARG A 175 -13.18 -9.54 1.82
C ARG A 175 -13.28 -9.08 3.28
N MET A 176 -13.69 -9.97 4.18
CA MET A 176 -13.91 -9.68 5.61
C MET A 176 -14.86 -8.48 5.75
N ASN A 177 -14.46 -7.45 6.51
CA ASN A 177 -15.26 -6.23 6.68
C ASN A 177 -14.97 -5.16 5.61
N ARG A 178 -14.32 -5.52 4.49
CA ARG A 178 -14.05 -4.60 3.36
C ARG A 178 -14.99 -4.91 2.21
N GLU A 179 -15.10 -3.96 1.28
CA GLU A 179 -15.83 -4.16 0.02
C GLU A 179 -15.10 -5.14 -0.91
N HIS A 180 -13.77 -5.06 -0.96
CA HIS A 180 -12.93 -5.82 -1.88
C HIS A 180 -11.78 -6.57 -1.17
N ILE A 181 -11.40 -7.71 -1.71
CA ILE A 181 -10.12 -8.39 -1.47
C ILE A 181 -9.05 -7.67 -2.30
N HIS A 182 -7.90 -7.40 -1.70
CA HIS A 182 -6.82 -6.63 -2.32
C HIS A 182 -5.65 -7.54 -2.70
N PHE A 183 -5.06 -7.28 -3.87
CA PHE A 183 -3.95 -8.04 -4.41
C PHE A 183 -2.88 -7.11 -4.98
N SER A 184 -1.63 -7.54 -4.86
CA SER A 184 -0.52 -6.97 -5.60
C SER A 184 -0.51 -7.48 -7.03
N THR A 185 -0.16 -6.60 -7.97
CA THR A 185 0.15 -6.93 -9.37
C THR A 185 1.66 -7.03 -9.63
N GLU A 186 2.49 -6.62 -8.67
CA GLU A 186 3.95 -6.69 -8.80
C GLU A 186 4.47 -8.08 -8.41
N SER A 187 5.45 -8.56 -9.16
CA SER A 187 6.20 -9.76 -8.81
C SER A 187 7.04 -9.54 -7.56
N VAL A 188 7.17 -10.59 -6.75
CA VAL A 188 8.05 -10.59 -5.59
C VAL A 188 9.47 -10.79 -6.13
N GLY A 189 10.27 -9.73 -6.18
CA GLY A 189 11.67 -9.81 -6.65
C GLY A 189 12.50 -10.83 -5.84
N GLU A 190 13.60 -11.33 -6.41
CA GLU A 190 14.40 -12.48 -5.94
C GLU A 190 14.64 -12.52 -4.42
N ASN A 191 14.84 -11.37 -3.78
CA ASN A 191 15.12 -11.30 -2.35
C ASN A 191 13.88 -11.29 -1.42
N HIS A 192 12.66 -11.32 -1.97
CA HIS A 192 11.37 -11.33 -1.25
C HIS A 192 11.17 -10.23 -0.19
N GLN A 193 12.04 -9.21 -0.19
CA GLN A 193 12.17 -8.17 0.83
C GLN A 193 11.62 -6.80 0.39
N LYS A 194 11.40 -6.58 -0.91
CA LYS A 194 10.90 -5.30 -1.42
C LYS A 194 9.46 -5.05 -0.92
N ALA A 195 9.15 -3.80 -0.59
CA ALA A 195 7.79 -3.37 -0.35
C ALA A 195 7.01 -3.49 -1.66
N ILE A 196 5.86 -4.16 -1.59
CA ILE A 196 5.05 -4.49 -2.76
C ILE A 196 3.72 -3.74 -2.62
N SER A 197 3.35 -2.95 -3.62
CA SER A 197 2.10 -2.18 -3.60
C SER A 197 0.90 -3.11 -3.39
N GLY A 198 -0.07 -2.69 -2.56
CA GLY A 198 -1.25 -3.52 -2.23
C GLY A 198 -1.02 -4.66 -1.23
N MET A 199 0.24 -4.99 -0.88
CA MET A 199 0.56 -6.06 0.07
C MET A 199 1.27 -5.52 1.32
N ARG A 200 1.04 -6.15 2.47
CA ARG A 200 1.77 -5.78 3.69
C ARG A 200 3.21 -6.28 3.67
N ASN A 201 4.16 -5.45 4.08
CA ASN A 201 5.60 -5.80 4.12
C ASN A 201 5.93 -6.92 5.12
N ASP A 202 5.08 -7.15 6.11
CA ASP A 202 5.23 -8.17 7.14
C ASP A 202 4.38 -9.43 6.86
N SER A 203 3.78 -9.55 5.67
CA SER A 203 3.10 -10.79 5.24
C SER A 203 4.10 -11.95 5.24
N GLN A 204 3.64 -13.12 5.66
CA GLN A 204 4.47 -14.33 5.84
C GLN A 204 4.16 -15.42 4.82
N ILE A 205 2.97 -15.39 4.21
CA ILE A 205 2.55 -16.28 3.15
C ILE A 205 2.18 -15.45 1.93
N LEU A 206 2.53 -15.96 0.76
CA LEU A 206 2.12 -15.46 -0.54
C LEU A 206 1.16 -16.46 -1.19
N ILE A 207 0.01 -15.97 -1.65
CA ILE A 207 -0.98 -16.74 -2.40
C ILE A 207 -1.06 -16.15 -3.81
N TYR A 208 -0.60 -16.91 -4.79
CA TYR A 208 -0.69 -16.58 -6.22
C TYR A 208 -2.04 -17.03 -6.75
N VAL A 209 -2.72 -16.15 -7.48
CA VAL A 209 -4.08 -16.38 -7.96
C VAL A 209 -4.11 -16.48 -9.49
N ASP A 210 -4.94 -17.38 -9.99
CA ASP A 210 -5.31 -17.44 -11.40
C ASP A 210 -6.45 -16.48 -11.72
N ILE A 211 -6.09 -15.24 -12.04
CA ILE A 211 -7.08 -14.23 -12.40
C ILE A 211 -7.83 -14.60 -13.69
N ASN A 212 -7.17 -15.22 -14.68
CA ASN A 212 -7.79 -15.61 -15.95
C ASN A 212 -8.91 -16.63 -15.73
N SER A 213 -8.64 -17.71 -15.00
CA SER A 213 -9.66 -18.70 -14.64
C SER A 213 -10.81 -18.07 -13.85
N SER A 214 -10.50 -17.12 -12.97
CA SER A 214 -11.53 -16.43 -12.19
C SER A 214 -12.42 -15.49 -13.02
N LEU A 215 -11.84 -14.81 -14.02
CA LEU A 215 -12.57 -13.96 -14.97
C LEU A 215 -13.45 -14.81 -15.89
N ALA A 216 -12.95 -15.96 -16.36
CA ALA A 216 -13.70 -16.90 -17.18
C ALA A 216 -14.93 -17.46 -16.45
N ASP A 217 -14.81 -17.66 -15.14
CA ASP A 217 -15.92 -18.06 -14.25
C ASP A 217 -16.82 -16.89 -13.83
N GLY A 218 -16.61 -15.70 -14.39
CA GLY A 218 -17.47 -14.53 -14.22
C GLY A 218 -17.19 -13.67 -12.98
N MET A 219 -16.08 -13.87 -12.25
CA MET A 219 -15.73 -12.95 -11.17
C MET A 219 -15.30 -11.60 -11.69
N LYS A 220 -15.77 -10.55 -11.01
CA LYS A 220 -15.46 -9.17 -11.35
C LYS A 220 -14.16 -8.75 -10.69
N TRP A 221 -13.32 -8.07 -11.46
CA TRP A 221 -12.05 -7.54 -11.03
C TRP A 221 -11.88 -6.11 -11.48
N TRP A 222 -11.11 -5.36 -10.69
CA TRP A 222 -10.79 -3.98 -10.98
C TRP A 222 -9.33 -3.68 -10.70
N LEU A 223 -8.76 -2.79 -11.48
CA LEU A 223 -7.45 -2.21 -11.27
C LEU A 223 -7.63 -0.79 -10.76
N SER A 224 -7.05 -0.51 -9.60
CA SER A 224 -6.96 0.84 -9.06
C SER A 224 -5.83 1.64 -9.72
N SER A 225 -5.90 2.97 -9.63
CA SER A 225 -4.90 3.88 -10.20
C SER A 225 -3.47 3.68 -9.67
N ASN A 226 -3.29 3.05 -8.51
CA ASN A 226 -1.98 2.71 -7.94
C ASN A 226 -1.55 1.26 -8.20
N GLY A 227 -2.16 0.60 -9.18
CA GLY A 227 -1.79 -0.75 -9.63
C GLY A 227 -2.24 -1.88 -8.72
N VAL A 228 -3.09 -1.62 -7.71
CA VAL A 228 -3.64 -2.68 -6.85
C VAL A 228 -4.85 -3.31 -7.54
N ALA A 229 -4.86 -4.63 -7.65
CA ALA A 229 -5.98 -5.39 -8.17
C ALA A 229 -6.97 -5.75 -7.06
N LEU A 230 -8.26 -5.72 -7.39
CA LEU A 230 -9.36 -5.78 -6.44
C LEU A 230 -10.46 -6.70 -6.97
N THR A 231 -11.07 -7.49 -6.09
CA THR A 231 -12.30 -8.24 -6.41
C THR A 231 -13.23 -8.23 -5.19
N GLU A 232 -14.54 -8.17 -5.42
CA GLU A 232 -15.54 -8.34 -4.36
C GLU A 232 -15.58 -9.81 -3.87
N GLY A 233 -15.05 -10.73 -4.67
CA GLY A 233 -15.28 -12.17 -4.52
C GLY A 233 -16.60 -12.59 -5.17
N ASN A 234 -17.02 -13.82 -4.88
CA ASN A 234 -18.33 -14.35 -5.26
C ASN A 234 -19.45 -13.73 -4.39
N GLU A 235 -20.66 -14.27 -4.50
CA GLU A 235 -21.84 -13.87 -3.71
C GLU A 235 -21.62 -13.88 -2.18
N ASN A 236 -20.67 -14.69 -1.69
CA ASN A 236 -20.31 -14.79 -0.27
C ASN A 236 -19.12 -13.89 0.10
N GLY A 237 -18.64 -13.05 -0.83
CA GLY A 237 -17.46 -12.21 -0.65
C GLY A 237 -16.15 -13.00 -0.56
N LEU A 238 -16.11 -14.19 -1.19
CA LEU A 238 -14.97 -15.10 -1.18
C LEU A 238 -14.32 -15.20 -2.56
N LEU A 239 -12.99 -15.27 -2.61
CA LEU A 239 -12.22 -15.79 -3.73
C LEU A 239 -11.88 -17.26 -3.44
N PRO A 240 -12.56 -18.22 -4.09
CA PRO A 240 -12.37 -19.66 -3.87
C PRO A 240 -10.93 -20.17 -4.03
N VAL A 241 -10.55 -21.16 -3.23
CA VAL A 241 -9.25 -21.85 -3.32
C VAL A 241 -8.96 -22.48 -4.68
N LYS A 242 -9.99 -22.80 -5.48
CA LYS A 242 -9.80 -23.34 -6.85
C LYS A 242 -9.03 -22.39 -7.78
N TYR A 243 -8.99 -21.09 -7.46
CA TYR A 243 -8.21 -20.11 -8.21
C TYR A 243 -6.79 -19.93 -7.66
N PHE A 244 -6.33 -20.72 -6.68
CA PHE A 244 -4.97 -20.60 -6.16
C PHE A 244 -4.01 -21.38 -7.07
N LYS A 245 -3.07 -20.66 -7.70
CA LYS A 245 -1.97 -21.25 -8.49
C LYS A 245 -0.90 -21.85 -7.59
N LYS A 246 -0.50 -21.08 -6.58
CA LYS A 246 0.63 -21.41 -5.69
C LYS A 246 0.47 -20.73 -4.35
N VAL A 247 0.79 -21.43 -3.27
CA VAL A 247 0.93 -20.86 -1.92
C VAL A 247 2.31 -21.19 -1.40
N MET A 248 3.02 -20.19 -0.90
CA MET A 248 4.35 -20.39 -0.32
C MET A 248 4.64 -19.45 0.84
N GLY A 249 5.59 -19.83 1.69
CA GLY A 249 6.19 -18.90 2.63
C GLY A 249 6.88 -17.76 1.89
N ARG A 250 6.71 -16.52 2.36
CA ARG A 250 7.33 -15.35 1.74
C ARG A 250 8.85 -15.42 1.84
N ARG A 251 9.39 -15.95 2.94
CA ARG A 251 10.84 -16.14 3.11
C ARG A 251 11.15 -17.62 2.96
N GLU A 252 12.23 -17.91 2.24
CA GLU A 252 12.68 -19.27 1.95
C GLU A 252 12.92 -20.11 3.21
N ARG A 253 13.35 -19.46 4.30
CA ARG A 253 13.58 -20.08 5.62
C ARG A 253 12.32 -20.45 6.38
N ASP A 254 11.13 -20.06 5.91
CA ASP A 254 9.90 -20.25 6.67
C ASP A 254 9.28 -21.63 6.46
N VAL A 255 8.71 -21.89 5.27
CA VAL A 255 7.87 -23.09 5.03
C VAL A 255 7.90 -23.66 3.62
N GLY A 256 8.66 -23.05 2.69
CA GLY A 256 8.65 -23.47 1.28
C GLY A 256 7.26 -23.37 0.64
N ILE A 257 6.92 -24.31 -0.24
CA ILE A 257 5.66 -24.37 -0.98
C ILE A 257 4.63 -25.20 -0.21
N LEU A 258 3.47 -24.61 0.07
CA LEU A 258 2.34 -25.26 0.75
C LEU A 258 1.31 -25.81 -0.24
N TRP A 259 1.14 -25.14 -1.38
CA TRP A 259 0.15 -25.50 -2.41
C TRP A 259 0.71 -25.17 -3.78
N GLU A 260 0.51 -26.04 -4.76
CA GLU A 260 0.88 -25.80 -6.15
C GLU A 260 0.03 -26.70 -7.06
N ASN A 261 -0.33 -26.19 -8.24
CA ASN A 261 -1.08 -26.95 -9.25
C ASN A 261 -2.38 -27.57 -8.72
N GLY A 262 -3.08 -26.86 -7.84
CA GLY A 262 -4.37 -27.28 -7.29
C GLY A 262 -4.29 -28.35 -6.18
N ILE A 263 -3.10 -28.68 -5.70
CA ILE A 263 -2.89 -29.71 -4.67
C ILE A 263 -2.10 -29.10 -3.50
N GLU A 264 -2.44 -29.53 -2.27
CA GLU A 264 -1.64 -29.24 -1.08
C GLU A 264 -0.34 -30.06 -1.14
N VAL A 265 0.79 -29.38 -1.26
CA VAL A 265 2.13 -29.98 -1.36
C VAL A 265 2.74 -30.20 0.02
N SER A 266 2.46 -29.32 0.97
CA SER A 266 2.90 -29.46 2.35
C SER A 266 1.98 -28.73 3.32
N LYS A 267 1.92 -29.24 4.56
CA LYS A 267 1.16 -28.60 5.63
C LYS A 267 1.99 -27.51 6.30
N LEU A 268 1.33 -26.42 6.66
CA LEU A 268 1.91 -25.40 7.51
C LEU A 268 2.23 -26.02 8.90
N PRO A 269 3.49 -25.99 9.38
CA PRO A 269 3.85 -26.49 10.69
C PRO A 269 3.00 -25.87 11.80
N GLU A 270 2.56 -26.69 12.74
CA GLU A 270 1.65 -26.26 13.80
C GLU A 270 2.24 -25.14 14.67
N SER A 271 3.56 -25.14 14.85
CA SER A 271 4.31 -24.07 15.54
C SER A 271 4.21 -22.70 14.85
N LEU A 272 3.99 -22.69 13.53
CA LEU A 272 3.76 -21.48 12.74
C LEU A 272 2.27 -21.12 12.70
N ALA A 273 1.40 -22.11 12.51
CA ALA A 273 -0.06 -21.92 12.46
C ALA A 273 -0.62 -21.36 13.77
N SER A 274 -0.06 -21.75 14.92
CA SER A 274 -0.45 -21.30 16.27
C SER A 274 0.08 -19.90 16.66
N ARG A 275 0.86 -19.25 15.79
CA ARG A 275 1.38 -17.90 16.08
C ARG A 275 0.25 -16.90 16.25
N LYS A 276 0.43 -15.96 17.18
CA LYS A 276 -0.54 -14.88 17.39
C LYS A 276 -0.66 -14.02 16.13
N PRO A 277 -1.88 -13.61 15.75
CA PRO A 277 -2.08 -12.60 14.73
C PRO A 277 -1.33 -11.29 15.04
N PRO A 278 -0.98 -10.49 14.02
CA PRO A 278 -0.42 -9.16 14.23
C PRO A 278 -1.32 -8.28 15.11
N VAL A 279 -0.71 -7.39 15.88
CA VAL A 279 -1.41 -6.47 16.80
C VAL A 279 -2.57 -5.77 16.08
N GLY A 280 -3.76 -5.82 16.68
CA GLY A 280 -4.98 -5.22 16.14
C GLY A 280 -5.80 -6.12 15.19
N LYS A 281 -5.31 -7.32 14.84
CA LYS A 281 -6.11 -8.34 14.15
C LYS A 281 -6.59 -9.41 15.12
N LYS A 282 -7.87 -9.76 15.03
CA LYS A 282 -8.45 -10.93 15.72
C LYS A 282 -8.84 -11.96 14.68
N LEU A 283 -8.66 -13.24 15.00
CA LEU A 283 -9.33 -14.29 14.26
C LEU A 283 -10.84 -14.09 14.42
N PRO A 284 -11.63 -14.24 13.33
CA PRO A 284 -13.08 -14.24 13.47
C PRO A 284 -13.47 -15.32 14.48
N LYS A 285 -14.39 -14.97 15.39
CA LYS A 285 -14.93 -15.96 16.34
C LYS A 285 -15.59 -17.06 15.53
N LYS A 286 -15.25 -18.34 15.78
CA LYS A 286 -16.00 -19.48 15.23
C LYS A 286 -17.46 -19.31 15.68
N THR A 287 -18.33 -18.85 14.80
CA THR A 287 -19.77 -18.89 15.04
C THR A 287 -20.17 -20.35 14.94
N GLY A 288 -20.52 -20.96 16.07
CA GLY A 288 -21.17 -22.27 16.07
C GLY A 288 -22.43 -22.25 15.20
N PRO A 289 -22.95 -23.41 14.79
CA PRO A 289 -24.07 -23.49 13.86
C PRO A 289 -25.23 -22.65 14.39
N GLN A 290 -25.65 -21.66 13.60
CA GLN A 290 -26.85 -20.89 13.88
C GLN A 290 -28.02 -21.88 13.93
N ARG A 291 -28.59 -22.07 15.12
CA ARG A 291 -29.88 -22.76 15.25
C ARG A 291 -30.90 -21.92 14.49
N ASN A 292 -31.32 -22.42 13.32
CA ASN A 292 -32.48 -21.92 12.61
C ASN A 292 -33.71 -22.02 13.53
N ASN A 293 -34.07 -20.91 14.18
CA ASN A 293 -35.41 -20.75 14.74
C ASN A 293 -36.35 -20.43 13.57
N GLN A 294 -36.74 -21.46 12.82
CA GLN A 294 -37.99 -21.40 12.07
C GLN A 294 -39.12 -21.45 13.09
N GLN A 295 -39.63 -20.27 13.45
CA GLN A 295 -40.91 -20.15 14.13
C GLN A 295 -42.00 -20.70 13.21
N ARG A 296 -42.73 -21.67 13.77
CA ARG A 296 -43.93 -22.25 13.19
C ARG A 296 -45.03 -21.18 13.19
N ASN A 297 -45.37 -20.63 12.03
CA ASN A 297 -46.66 -20.01 11.82
C ASN A 297 -47.59 -21.09 11.27
N ILE A 298 -48.34 -21.73 12.17
CA ILE A 298 -49.51 -22.54 11.82
C ILE A 298 -50.70 -21.57 11.80
N PRO A 299 -51.45 -21.44 10.69
CA PRO A 299 -52.66 -20.64 10.68
C PRO A 299 -53.74 -21.35 11.50
N LYS A 300 -54.37 -20.63 12.43
CA LYS A 300 -55.62 -21.08 13.06
C LYS A 300 -56.73 -20.99 12.03
N THR A 301 -57.41 -22.11 11.80
CA THR A 301 -58.70 -22.17 11.13
C THR A 301 -59.78 -21.75 12.12
N ASP A 302 -60.63 -20.81 11.71
CA ASP A 302 -61.87 -20.45 12.40
C ASP A 302 -62.93 -21.52 12.07
N ASP A 303 -63.45 -22.17 13.11
CA ASP A 303 -64.78 -22.82 13.20
C ASP A 303 -65.18 -22.86 14.68
#